data_AF-A0A7J3ZNM4-F1
#
_entry.id   AF-A0A7J3ZNM4-F1
#
_cell.length_a   1.000
_cell.length_b   1.000
_cell.length_c   1.000
_cell.angle_alpha   90.00
_cell.angle_beta   90.00
_cell.angle_gamma   90.00
#
_symmetry.space_group_name_H-M   'P 1'
#
loop_
_entity.id
_entity.type
_entity.pdbx_description
1 polymer ?
#
loop_
_entity_poly.entity_id
_entity_poly.type
_entity_poly.pdbx_seq_one_letter_code
_entity_poly.pdbx_strand_id
1 'polypeptide(L)'
;MMMPMKMKAAFLIDKERFEIREVERPKCGPGEVLVRVKACAVCGTDLRIFRGEKRIDVPITGHEISGVVEEVGEGVKDLAVGDKVTIETVIGCGECDACKRGEENRCRRKYKAIGYQYNGGFAQFIL
;
A
#
# COMPACT_ATOMS: atom_id res chain seq x y z
N MET A 1 12.63 19.77 9.75
CA MET A 1 11.42 20.44 9.22
C MET A 1 10.21 19.66 9.71
N MET A 2 9.17 20.35 10.21
CA MET A 2 7.92 19.71 10.60
C MET A 2 7.28 19.11 9.34
N MET A 3 6.98 17.82 9.36
CA MET A 3 6.39 17.15 8.22
C MET A 3 4.91 17.52 8.07
N PRO A 4 4.38 17.60 6.84
CA PRO A 4 2.96 17.87 6.64
C PRO A 4 2.12 16.74 7.25
N MET A 5 1.18 17.12 8.12
CA MET A 5 0.23 16.18 8.75
C MET A 5 -0.78 15.61 7.74
N LYS A 6 -0.89 16.23 6.57
CA LYS A 6 -1.79 15.82 5.49
C LYS A 6 -1.04 15.35 4.25
N MET A 7 -1.74 14.58 3.44
CA MET A 7 -1.29 14.09 2.15
C MET A 7 -2.41 14.14 1.12
N LYS A 8 -2.04 14.17 -0.17
CA LYS A 8 -2.96 13.92 -1.27
C LYS A 8 -3.05 12.42 -1.56
N ALA A 9 -4.25 11.94 -1.83
CA ALA A 9 -4.52 10.61 -2.35
C ALA A 9 -5.68 10.62 -3.35
N ALA A 10 -5.65 9.72 -4.33
CA ALA A 10 -6.71 9.54 -5.31
C ALA A 10 -7.71 8.49 -4.79
N PHE A 11 -8.91 8.95 -4.47
CA PHE A 11 -10.01 8.12 -4.01
C PHE A 11 -10.84 7.66 -5.20
N LEU A 12 -11.04 6.36 -5.33
CA LEU A 12 -12.07 5.81 -6.22
C LEU A 12 -13.42 6.00 -5.52
N ILE A 13 -14.17 7.01 -5.94
CA ILE A 13 -15.43 7.41 -5.28
C ILE A 13 -16.67 6.82 -5.95
N ASP A 14 -16.52 6.41 -7.20
CA ASP A 14 -17.53 5.73 -8.00
C ASP A 14 -16.85 5.00 -9.16
N LYS A 15 -17.59 4.19 -9.91
CA LYS A 15 -17.15 3.65 -11.19
C LYS A 15 -16.70 4.78 -12.10
N GLU A 16 -15.53 4.59 -12.70
CA GLU A 16 -14.90 5.50 -13.65
C GLU A 16 -14.65 6.91 -13.08
N ARG A 17 -14.55 7.05 -11.75
CA ARG A 17 -14.38 8.36 -11.11
C ARG A 17 -13.40 8.33 -9.95
N PHE A 18 -12.24 8.95 -10.17
CA PHE A 18 -11.29 9.31 -9.11
C PHE A 18 -11.48 10.75 -8.66
N GLU A 19 -11.27 11.00 -7.37
CA GLU A 19 -11.19 12.33 -6.77
C GLU A 19 -9.89 12.45 -5.97
N ILE A 20 -9.10 13.48 -6.23
CA ILE A 20 -7.91 13.76 -5.42
C ILE A 20 -8.35 14.50 -4.18
N ARG A 21 -8.12 13.89 -3.01
CA ARG A 21 -8.46 14.47 -1.71
C ARG A 21 -7.20 14.76 -0.91
N GLU A 22 -7.26 15.83 -0.13
CA GLU A 22 -6.31 16.08 0.95
C GLU A 22 -6.85 15.39 2.22
N VAL A 23 -6.08 14.46 2.77
CA VAL A 23 -6.45 13.63 3.93
C VAL A 23 -5.32 13.61 4.94
N GLU A 24 -5.59 13.21 6.17
CA GLU A 24 -4.53 12.99 7.15
C GLU A 24 -3.55 11.92 6.67
N ARG A 25 -2.26 12.18 6.88
CA ARG A 25 -1.20 11.21 6.62
C ARG A 25 -1.34 10.04 7.60
N PRO A 26 -1.11 8.78 7.16
CA PRO A 26 -1.09 7.65 8.07
C PRO A 26 -0.06 7.85 9.19
N LYS A 27 -0.38 7.38 10.39
CA LYS A 27 0.55 7.41 11.54
C LYS A 27 1.31 6.10 11.57
N CYS A 28 2.64 6.17 11.64
CA CYS A 28 3.50 5.00 11.76
C CYS A 28 3.42 4.43 13.18
N GLY A 29 2.84 3.24 13.34
CA GLY A 29 2.77 2.52 14.61
C GLY A 29 3.97 1.58 14.83
N PRO A 30 4.03 0.90 16.00
CA PRO A 30 5.02 -0.16 16.25
C PRO A 30 4.97 -1.26 15.18
N GLY A 31 6.14 -1.67 14.69
CA GLY A 31 6.28 -2.70 13.64
C GLY A 31 5.90 -2.24 12.23
N GLU A 32 5.46 -1.00 12.04
CA GLU A 32 5.09 -0.44 10.74
C GLU A 32 6.20 0.42 10.16
N VAL A 33 6.14 0.68 8.85
CA VAL A 33 7.07 1.57 8.15
C VAL A 33 6.26 2.51 7.29
N LEU A 34 6.35 3.81 7.54
CA LEU A 34 5.74 4.78 6.66
C LEU A 34 6.66 5.04 5.47
N VAL A 35 6.13 4.81 4.27
CA VAL A 35 6.86 5.02 3.02
C VAL A 35 6.28 6.22 2.29
N ARG A 36 7.15 7.18 1.92
CA ARG A 36 6.80 8.23 0.97
C ARG A 36 6.88 7.68 -0.44
N VAL A 37 5.74 7.63 -1.11
CA VAL A 37 5.64 7.11 -2.47
C VAL A 37 6.39 8.03 -3.43
N LYS A 38 7.27 7.44 -4.25
CA LYS A 38 8.01 8.14 -5.31
C LYS A 38 7.43 7.84 -6.68
N ALA A 39 6.99 6.61 -6.89
CA ALA A 39 6.26 6.21 -8.08
C ALA A 39 5.25 5.11 -7.73
N CYS A 40 4.08 5.17 -8.36
CA CYS A 40 3.12 4.08 -8.41
C CYS A 40 2.69 3.93 -9.87
N ALA A 41 2.91 2.76 -10.46
CA ALA A 41 2.52 2.50 -11.84
C ALA A 41 1.03 2.11 -11.94
N VAL A 42 0.45 2.34 -13.12
CA VAL A 42 -0.93 1.95 -13.44
C VAL A 42 -0.91 0.58 -14.09
N CYS A 43 -1.55 -0.38 -13.44
CA CYS A 43 -1.68 -1.75 -13.92
C CYS A 43 -2.98 -1.93 -14.72
N GLY A 44 -3.03 -2.91 -15.63
CA GLY A 44 -4.29 -3.30 -16.29
C GLY A 44 -5.39 -3.72 -15.29
N THR A 45 -4.99 -4.18 -14.11
CA THR A 45 -5.90 -4.44 -12.99
C THR A 45 -6.56 -3.17 -12.47
N ASP A 46 -5.85 -2.06 -12.36
CA ASP A 46 -6.42 -0.80 -11.88
C ASP A 46 -7.52 -0.31 -12.82
N LEU A 47 -7.38 -0.54 -14.13
CA LEU A 47 -8.42 -0.25 -15.10
C LEU A 47 -9.69 -1.09 -14.89
N ARG A 48 -9.54 -2.38 -14.54
CA ARG A 48 -10.66 -3.26 -14.21
C ARG A 48 -11.35 -2.82 -12.92
N ILE A 49 -10.58 -2.40 -11.91
CA ILE A 49 -11.09 -1.82 -10.67
C ILE A 49 -11.87 -0.54 -10.97
N PHE A 50 -11.27 0.38 -11.75
CA PHE A 50 -11.87 1.64 -12.16
C PHE A 50 -13.21 1.45 -12.88
N ARG A 51 -13.34 0.42 -13.72
CA ARG A 51 -14.58 0.06 -14.44
C ARG A 51 -15.59 -0.73 -13.59
N GLY A 52 -15.28 -1.04 -12.34
CA GLY A 52 -16.12 -1.84 -11.45
C GLY A 52 -16.15 -3.34 -11.77
N GLU A 53 -15.23 -3.83 -12.61
CA GLU A 53 -15.11 -5.25 -12.98
C GLU A 53 -14.36 -6.08 -11.92
N LYS A 54 -13.62 -5.40 -11.03
CA LYS A 54 -12.91 -6.02 -9.91
C LYS A 54 -13.19 -5.21 -8.64
N ARG A 55 -13.53 -5.92 -7.56
CA ARG A 55 -13.88 -5.31 -6.27
C ARG A 55 -12.63 -5.05 -5.43
N ILE A 56 -12.68 -3.96 -4.67
CA ILE A 56 -11.73 -3.57 -3.63
C ILE A 56 -12.52 -3.21 -2.37
N ASP A 57 -11.89 -3.36 -1.21
CA ASP A 57 -12.50 -3.07 0.10
C ASP A 57 -12.06 -1.70 0.66
N VAL A 58 -11.20 -0.99 -0.09
CA VAL A 58 -10.60 0.29 0.30
C VAL A 58 -10.75 1.33 -0.81
N PRO A 59 -10.72 2.65 -0.52
CA PRO A 59 -10.95 3.67 -1.53
C PRO A 59 -9.71 4.05 -2.35
N ILE A 60 -8.50 3.72 -1.90
CA ILE A 60 -7.25 4.08 -2.59
C ILE A 60 -6.61 2.81 -3.15
N THR A 61 -6.51 2.70 -4.48
CA THR A 61 -5.88 1.57 -5.18
C THR A 61 -4.45 1.90 -5.63
N GLY A 62 -3.91 1.16 -6.60
CA GLY A 62 -2.53 1.24 -7.07
C GLY A 62 -1.61 0.33 -6.26
N HIS A 63 -1.00 -0.64 -6.93
CA HIS A 63 -0.30 -1.75 -6.27
C HIS A 63 1.12 -2.02 -6.80
N GLU A 64 1.63 -1.16 -7.68
CA GLU A 64 2.98 -1.24 -8.24
C GLU A 64 3.83 -0.08 -7.72
N ILE A 65 4.31 -0.20 -6.47
CA ILE A 65 4.76 0.94 -5.65
C ILE A 65 6.27 0.90 -5.40
N SER A 66 6.91 2.07 -5.56
CA SER A 66 8.27 2.32 -5.07
C SER A 66 8.34 3.65 -4.33
N GLY A 67 9.21 3.70 -3.32
CA GLY A 67 9.24 4.82 -2.39
C GLY A 67 10.53 4.93 -1.61
N VAL A 68 10.49 5.85 -0.65
CA VAL A 68 11.56 6.04 0.33
C VAL A 68 10.96 5.92 1.72
N VAL A 69 11.60 5.17 2.61
CA VAL A 69 11.22 5.06 4.01
C VAL A 69 11.28 6.45 4.64
N GLU A 70 10.15 6.88 5.19
CA GLU A 70 9.96 8.20 5.77
C GLU A 70 9.94 8.14 7.30
N GLU A 71 9.29 7.12 7.88
CA GLU A 71 9.30 6.84 9.31
C GLU A 71 9.40 5.34 9.55
N VAL A 72 10.01 4.95 10.67
CA VAL A 72 10.08 3.56 11.14
C VAL A 72 9.45 3.46 12.52
N GLY A 73 8.56 2.49 12.67
CA GLY A 73 7.91 2.17 13.93
C GLY A 73 8.85 1.52 14.94
N GLU A 74 8.47 1.56 16.21
CA GLU A 74 9.17 0.82 17.26
C GLU A 74 9.26 -0.68 16.90
N GLY A 75 10.45 -1.27 17.06
CA GLY A 75 10.68 -2.70 16.80
C GLY A 75 11.10 -3.04 15.36
N VAL A 76 11.01 -2.10 14.42
CA VAL A 76 11.59 -2.27 13.07
C VAL A 76 13.11 -2.11 13.18
N LYS A 77 13.86 -3.14 12.75
CA LYS A 77 15.34 -3.18 12.87
C LYS A 77 16.08 -3.22 11.53
N ASP A 78 15.41 -3.69 10.49
CA ASP A 78 16.04 -4.01 9.21
C ASP A 78 15.87 -2.91 8.15
N LEU A 79 15.22 -1.80 8.52
CA LEU A 79 14.97 -0.64 7.65
C LEU A 79 15.23 0.65 8.42
N ALA A 80 15.70 1.66 7.71
CA ALA A 80 15.97 3.00 8.23
C ALA A 80 15.36 4.10 7.35
N VAL A 81 15.10 5.25 7.97
CA VAL A 81 14.65 6.45 7.24
C VAL A 81 15.65 6.80 6.14
N GLY A 82 15.15 6.98 4.91
CA GLY A 82 15.95 7.25 3.72
C GLY A 82 16.18 6.04 2.81
N ASP A 83 15.90 4.81 3.28
CA ASP A 83 16.04 3.61 2.45
C ASP A 83 15.07 3.64 1.26
N LYS A 84 15.56 3.20 0.09
CA LYS A 84 14.74 3.05 -1.11
C LYS A 84 14.11 1.66 -1.10
N VAL A 85 12.80 1.60 -1.22
CA VAL A 85 12.04 0.34 -1.10
C VAL A 85 11.06 0.17 -2.25
N THR A 86 10.81 -1.08 -2.59
CA THR A 86 9.66 -1.52 -3.38
C THR A 86 8.71 -2.28 -2.46
N ILE A 87 7.41 -2.19 -2.71
CA ILE A 87 6.40 -2.78 -1.83
C ILE A 87 5.92 -4.11 -2.42
N GLU A 88 6.06 -5.18 -1.66
CA GLU A 88 5.43 -6.46 -1.99
C GLU A 88 3.91 -6.33 -1.82
N THR A 89 3.18 -6.65 -2.88
CA THR A 89 1.72 -6.43 -2.92
C THR A 89 0.98 -7.43 -2.05
N VAL A 90 1.40 -8.70 -2.01
CA VAL A 90 0.67 -9.79 -1.36
C VAL A 90 1.20 -10.02 0.05
N ILE A 91 0.28 -9.92 1.01
CA ILE A 91 0.53 -10.23 2.42
C ILE A 91 -0.13 -11.57 2.72
N GLY A 92 0.69 -12.61 2.79
CA GLY A 92 0.29 -13.98 3.09
C GLY A 92 -0.12 -14.16 4.54
N CYS A 93 -0.59 -15.37 4.89
CA CYS A 93 -1.02 -15.65 6.25
C CYS A 93 0.14 -15.96 7.22
N GLY A 94 1.38 -16.05 6.74
CA GLY A 94 2.57 -16.44 7.52
C GLY A 94 2.62 -17.91 7.99
N GLU A 95 1.48 -18.59 8.07
CA GLU A 95 1.37 -19.89 8.75
C GLU A 95 1.30 -21.12 7.83
N CYS A 96 0.83 -20.97 6.58
CA CYS A 96 0.66 -22.11 5.66
C CYS A 96 2.00 -22.58 5.07
N ASP A 97 2.02 -23.75 4.44
CA ASP A 97 3.24 -24.33 3.87
C ASP A 97 3.87 -23.45 2.79
N ALA A 98 3.05 -22.79 1.95
CA ALA A 98 3.56 -21.82 0.98
C ALA A 98 4.21 -20.60 1.66
N CYS A 99 3.54 -19.96 2.63
CA CYS A 99 4.10 -18.81 3.34
C CYS A 99 5.37 -19.15 4.12
N LYS A 100 5.45 -20.33 4.74
CA LYS A 100 6.68 -20.81 5.43
C LYS A 100 7.87 -21.00 4.50
N ARG A 101 7.62 -21.16 3.19
CA ARG A 101 8.66 -21.18 2.14
C ARG A 101 8.95 -19.80 1.53
N GLY A 102 8.31 -18.74 2.03
CA GLY A 102 8.39 -17.40 1.43
C GLY A 102 7.55 -17.22 0.17
N GLU A 103 6.70 -18.19 -0.19
CA GLU A 103 5.83 -18.13 -1.37
C GLU A 103 4.46 -17.52 -1.01
N GLU A 104 4.46 -16.31 -0.44
CA GLU A 104 3.24 -15.68 0.07
C GLU A 104 2.19 -15.40 -1.02
N ASN A 105 2.64 -15.17 -2.26
CA ASN A 105 1.81 -15.09 -3.45
C ASN A 105 1.00 -16.36 -3.74
N ARG A 106 1.37 -17.50 -3.12
CA ARG A 106 0.69 -18.80 -3.23
C ARG A 106 0.01 -19.20 -1.92
N CYS A 107 -0.26 -18.25 -1.04
CA CYS A 107 -0.96 -18.48 0.22
C CYS A 107 -2.23 -19.31 0.01
N ARG A 108 -2.36 -20.43 0.74
CA ARG A 108 -3.49 -21.36 0.65
C ARG A 108 -4.62 -21.05 1.63
N ARG A 109 -4.44 -20.02 2.44
CA ARG A 109 -5.45 -19.51 3.37
C ARG A 109 -5.91 -18.13 2.90
N LYS A 110 -6.42 -17.31 3.81
CA LYS A 110 -6.75 -15.92 3.53
C LYS A 110 -5.46 -15.09 3.47
N TYR A 111 -5.25 -14.42 2.35
CA TYR A 111 -4.23 -13.39 2.18
C TYR A 111 -4.92 -12.03 2.02
N LYS A 112 -4.15 -10.96 2.11
CA LYS A 112 -4.58 -9.61 1.78
C LYS A 112 -3.60 -9.01 0.78
N ALA A 113 -4.03 -7.96 0.10
CA ALA A 113 -3.18 -7.26 -0.85
C ALA A 113 -3.29 -5.74 -0.70
N ILE A 114 -2.15 -5.08 -0.89
CA ILE A 114 -2.06 -3.63 -1.04
C ILE A 114 -2.82 -3.19 -2.30
N GLY A 115 -3.60 -2.12 -2.22
CA GLY A 115 -4.49 -1.65 -3.28
C GLY A 115 -5.81 -2.42 -3.41
N TYR A 116 -6.09 -3.38 -2.50
CA TYR A 116 -7.33 -4.16 -2.44
C TYR A 116 -7.98 -4.16 -1.06
N GLN A 117 -7.27 -4.66 -0.04
CA GLN A 117 -7.73 -4.70 1.35
C GLN A 117 -7.01 -3.68 2.23
N TYR A 118 -5.87 -3.19 1.76
CA TYR A 118 -5.12 -2.08 2.34
C TYR A 118 -4.99 -0.99 1.29
N ASN A 119 -5.00 0.28 1.70
CA ASN A 119 -4.85 1.40 0.77
C ASN A 119 -3.54 1.28 -0.01
N GLY A 120 -3.60 1.58 -1.31
CA GLY A 120 -2.50 1.46 -2.25
C GLY A 120 -1.69 2.74 -2.47
N GLY A 121 -0.84 2.69 -3.49
CA GLY A 121 0.16 3.71 -3.81
C GLY A 121 -0.34 4.88 -4.65
N PHE A 122 -1.63 4.97 -4.98
CA PHE A 122 -2.22 6.21 -5.50
C PHE A 122 -2.42 7.26 -4.38
N ALA A 123 -1.39 7.43 -3.56
CA ALA A 123 -1.29 8.34 -2.43
C ALA A 123 0.17 8.80 -2.29
N GLN A 124 0.40 9.92 -1.60
CA GLN A 124 1.77 10.39 -1.35
C GLN A 124 2.51 9.58 -0.28
N PHE A 125 1.78 8.89 0.61
CA PHE A 125 2.35 8.02 1.65
C PHE A 125 1.51 6.76 1.83
N ILE A 126 2.16 5.67 2.23
CA ILE A 126 1.54 4.39 2.62
C ILE A 126 2.23 3.83 3.87
N LEU A 127 1.56 2.91 4.57
CA LEU A 127 2.13 2.05 5.62
C LEU A 127 2.41 0.66 5.04
#